data_AF-A0A4D7C793-F1
#
_entry.id   AF-A0A4D7C793-F1
#
_cell.length_a   1.000
_cell.length_b   1.000
_cell.length_c   1.000
_cell.angle_alpha   90.00
_cell.angle_beta   90.00
_cell.angle_gamma   90.00
#
_symmetry.space_group_name_H-M   'P 1'
#
loop_
_entity.id
_entity.type
_entity.pdbx_description
1 polymer ?
#
loop_
_entity_poly.entity_id
_entity_poly.type
_entity_poly.pdbx_seq_one_letter_code
_entity_poly.pdbx_strand_id
1 'polypeptide(L)'
;MRRARPAAGPGAQHGAAFGDTYIAIENLAGTDHADVLSGDAGNNVLTGRSGDDRLEGDAGNDTLLGGAGTDLLAGGPGDDILEGGAGDDRLDGGGNLDVARFSGAFADYSLTLVGGNLTVSALSTGEGVDTLVSIERLQFADSLLVVTQVKAALALLDPDSAPQPTGGLHDSFAHHLAQIA
;
A
#
# COMPACT_ATOMS: atom_id res chain seq x y z
N MET A 1 -19.47 18.93 -66.95
CA MET A 1 -19.71 18.94 -65.49
C MET A 1 -19.01 17.73 -64.88
N ARG A 2 -17.81 17.90 -64.31
CA ARG A 2 -17.04 16.83 -63.65
C ARG A 2 -17.55 16.71 -62.21
N ARG A 3 -18.19 15.61 -61.84
CA ARG A 3 -18.53 15.31 -60.43
C ARG A 3 -17.29 14.70 -59.78
N ALA A 4 -16.70 15.44 -58.85
CA ALA A 4 -15.58 15.02 -58.04
C ALA A 4 -15.99 13.93 -57.03
N ARG A 5 -15.03 13.05 -56.70
CA ARG A 5 -15.09 12.01 -55.65
C ARG A 5 -15.56 12.57 -54.30
N PRO A 6 -16.19 11.75 -53.44
CA PRO A 6 -16.40 12.12 -52.05
C PRO A 6 -15.04 12.21 -51.33
N ALA A 7 -14.83 13.31 -50.62
CA ALA A 7 -13.71 13.48 -49.72
C ALA A 7 -13.87 12.50 -48.54
N ALA A 8 -12.83 11.70 -48.30
CA ALA A 8 -12.67 11.00 -47.03
C ALA A 8 -12.63 12.05 -45.92
N GLY A 9 -13.51 11.92 -44.92
CA GLY A 9 -13.46 12.76 -43.73
C GLY A 9 -12.14 12.54 -42.99
N PRO A 10 -11.52 13.58 -42.40
CA PRO A 10 -10.36 13.40 -41.56
C PRO A 10 -10.78 12.56 -40.34
N GLY A 11 -9.90 11.64 -39.99
CA GLY A 11 -10.14 10.48 -39.16
C GLY A 11 -10.78 10.76 -37.80
N ALA A 12 -11.47 9.72 -37.33
CA ALA A 12 -11.77 9.52 -35.93
C ALA A 12 -10.51 9.82 -35.11
N GLN A 13 -10.56 10.87 -34.30
CA GLN A 13 -9.65 10.99 -33.18
C GLN A 13 -10.06 9.93 -32.16
N HIS A 14 -9.64 8.69 -32.39
CA HIS A 14 -9.25 7.88 -31.26
C HIS A 14 -8.07 8.64 -30.66
N GLY A 15 -8.27 9.26 -29.49
CA GLY A 15 -7.23 10.01 -28.80
C GLY A 15 -5.93 9.22 -28.78
N ALA A 16 -4.80 9.92 -28.95
CA ALA A 16 -3.49 9.39 -29.30
C ALA A 16 -2.80 8.52 -28.21
N ALA A 17 -3.56 7.69 -27.50
CA ALA A 17 -3.07 6.81 -26.44
C ALA A 17 -3.83 5.48 -26.33
N PHE A 18 -4.81 5.18 -27.19
CA PHE A 18 -5.63 3.98 -27.03
C PHE A 18 -4.84 2.72 -27.47
N GLY A 19 -4.29 1.99 -26.50
CA GLY A 19 -3.52 0.76 -26.73
C GLY A 19 -2.00 0.97 -26.82
N ASP A 20 -1.49 2.15 -26.45
CA ASP A 20 -0.05 2.40 -26.37
C ASP A 20 0.51 1.87 -25.04
N THR A 21 1.67 1.21 -25.10
CA THR A 21 2.44 0.79 -23.92
C THR A 21 3.65 1.71 -23.79
N TYR A 22 3.63 2.58 -22.78
CA TYR A 22 4.74 3.46 -22.46
C TYR A 22 5.62 2.77 -21.41
N ILE A 23 6.77 2.24 -21.83
CA ILE A 23 7.79 1.66 -20.95
C ILE A 23 8.92 2.68 -20.75
N ALA A 24 9.61 2.62 -19.60
CA ALA A 24 10.78 3.44 -19.29
C ALA A 24 10.52 4.96 -19.22
N ILE A 25 9.32 5.35 -18.78
CA ILE A 25 9.00 6.77 -18.54
C ILE A 25 9.24 7.10 -17.07
N GLU A 26 10.29 7.86 -16.81
CA GLU A 26 10.50 8.50 -15.50
C GLU A 26 9.43 9.59 -15.28
N ASN A 27 8.82 9.65 -14.09
CA ASN A 27 7.79 10.64 -13.72
C ASN A 27 6.44 10.45 -14.43
N LEU A 28 5.96 9.21 -14.50
CA LEU A 28 4.66 8.88 -15.09
C LEU A 28 3.53 9.26 -14.13
N ALA A 29 2.58 10.04 -14.63
CA ALA A 29 1.38 10.40 -13.89
C ALA A 29 0.13 9.88 -14.63
N GLY A 30 -0.73 9.18 -13.92
CA GLY A 30 -2.03 8.69 -14.36
C GLY A 30 -3.06 9.80 -14.56
N THR A 31 -4.33 9.43 -14.56
CA THR A 31 -5.49 10.27 -14.79
C THR A 31 -6.37 10.29 -13.55
N ASP A 32 -7.61 10.78 -13.65
CA ASP A 32 -8.57 10.72 -12.55
C ASP A 32 -9.42 9.42 -12.59
N HIS A 33 -8.95 8.39 -13.29
CA HIS A 33 -9.59 7.09 -13.42
C HIS A 33 -8.61 5.99 -13.05
N ALA A 34 -9.11 4.77 -12.86
CA ALA A 34 -8.28 3.59 -12.62
C ALA A 34 -7.24 3.38 -13.74
N ASP A 35 -5.97 3.49 -13.38
CA ASP A 35 -4.82 3.36 -14.25
C ASP A 35 -3.93 2.16 -13.88
N VAL A 36 -3.15 1.70 -14.86
CA VAL A 36 -2.09 0.71 -14.66
C VAL A 36 -0.77 1.31 -15.12
N LEU A 37 0.09 1.62 -14.17
CA LEU A 37 1.38 2.28 -14.38
C LEU A 37 2.49 1.30 -13.99
N SER A 38 3.49 1.14 -14.87
CA SER A 38 4.67 0.31 -14.62
C SER A 38 5.93 1.09 -14.98
N GLY A 39 6.93 0.96 -14.11
CA GLY A 39 8.25 1.54 -14.23
C GLY A 39 9.18 0.77 -15.16
N ASP A 40 10.47 0.85 -14.90
CA ASP A 40 11.51 0.09 -15.56
C ASP A 40 12.58 -0.38 -14.55
N ALA A 41 13.82 -0.57 -15.00
CA ALA A 41 14.92 -0.97 -14.11
C ALA A 41 15.65 0.24 -13.49
N GLY A 42 15.15 1.45 -13.74
CA GLY A 42 15.68 2.70 -13.21
C GLY A 42 14.92 3.18 -11.98
N ASN A 43 15.28 4.35 -11.47
CA ASN A 43 14.54 4.96 -10.37
C ASN A 43 13.36 5.75 -10.96
N ASN A 44 12.15 5.33 -10.65
CA ASN A 44 10.94 5.90 -11.19
C ASN A 44 10.15 6.68 -10.13
N VAL A 45 9.33 7.60 -10.62
CA VAL A 45 8.31 8.28 -9.83
C VAL A 45 6.99 8.02 -10.54
N LEU A 46 6.11 7.24 -9.92
CA LEU A 46 4.80 6.91 -10.46
C LEU A 46 3.72 7.58 -9.60
N THR A 47 2.73 8.20 -10.24
CA THR A 47 1.63 8.88 -9.55
C THR A 47 0.29 8.48 -10.15
N GLY A 48 -0.57 7.81 -9.39
CA GLY A 48 -1.91 7.38 -9.82
C GLY A 48 -2.88 8.55 -9.96
N ARG A 49 -2.98 9.37 -8.91
CA ARG A 49 -3.85 10.54 -8.70
C ARG A 49 -5.21 10.19 -8.12
N SER A 50 -6.21 9.88 -8.93
CA SER A 50 -7.55 9.56 -8.45
C SER A 50 -8.07 8.36 -9.21
N GLY A 51 -8.85 7.52 -8.54
CA GLY A 51 -9.28 6.25 -9.09
C GLY A 51 -8.54 5.11 -8.41
N ASP A 52 -8.95 3.87 -8.70
CA ASP A 52 -8.33 2.68 -8.11
C ASP A 52 -7.17 2.25 -9.01
N ASP A 53 -5.95 2.62 -8.62
CA ASP A 53 -4.77 2.53 -9.47
C ASP A 53 -3.90 1.31 -9.15
N ARG A 54 -3.16 0.82 -10.16
CA ARG A 54 -2.12 -0.19 -9.99
C ARG A 54 -0.78 0.39 -10.43
N LEU A 55 0.14 0.53 -9.48
CA LEU A 55 1.47 1.09 -9.69
C LEU A 55 2.52 -0.01 -9.41
N GLU A 56 3.39 -0.26 -10.39
CA GLU A 56 4.50 -1.20 -10.30
C GLU A 56 5.82 -0.47 -10.56
N GLY A 57 6.71 -0.38 -9.56
CA GLY A 57 8.03 0.26 -9.70
C GLY A 57 8.99 -0.55 -10.58
N ASP A 58 8.84 -1.87 -10.55
CA ASP A 58 9.77 -2.84 -11.13
C ASP A 58 11.08 -2.90 -10.36
N ALA A 59 12.22 -2.45 -10.90
CA ALA A 59 13.50 -2.54 -10.20
C ALA A 59 14.17 -1.17 -10.14
N GLY A 60 14.87 -0.89 -9.06
CA GLY A 60 15.40 0.45 -8.83
C GLY A 60 14.81 1.02 -7.54
N ASN A 61 15.19 2.24 -7.19
CA ASN A 61 14.66 2.88 -5.99
C ASN A 61 13.54 3.82 -6.41
N ASP A 62 12.31 3.37 -6.20
CA ASP A 62 11.11 3.99 -6.75
C ASP A 62 10.37 4.84 -5.73
N THR A 63 9.58 5.79 -6.24
CA THR A 63 8.59 6.53 -5.46
C THR A 63 7.22 6.33 -6.08
N LEU A 64 6.36 5.62 -5.37
CA LEU A 64 5.00 5.30 -5.80
C LEU A 64 4.00 6.09 -4.98
N LEU A 65 3.17 6.89 -5.66
CA LEU A 65 2.12 7.72 -5.06
C LEU A 65 0.77 7.28 -5.62
N GLY A 66 -0.06 6.60 -4.82
CA GLY A 66 -1.39 6.14 -5.24
C GLY A 66 -2.32 7.32 -5.50
N GLY A 67 -2.59 8.09 -4.45
CA GLY A 67 -3.41 9.30 -4.52
C GLY A 67 -4.73 9.07 -3.80
N ALA A 68 -5.85 9.07 -4.51
CA ALA A 68 -7.16 8.87 -3.93
C ALA A 68 -7.88 7.72 -4.62
N GLY A 69 -8.36 6.73 -3.86
CA GLY A 69 -8.93 5.51 -4.40
C GLY A 69 -8.42 4.31 -3.64
N THR A 70 -8.79 3.11 -4.08
CA THR A 70 -8.26 1.87 -3.52
C THR A 70 -7.10 1.40 -4.40
N ASP A 71 -5.87 1.71 -3.97
CA ASP A 71 -4.69 1.55 -4.81
C ASP A 71 -3.89 0.29 -4.49
N LEU A 72 -3.22 -0.24 -5.51
CA LEU A 72 -2.28 -1.36 -5.43
C LEU A 72 -0.89 -0.87 -5.82
N LEU A 73 -0.02 -0.67 -4.84
CA LEU A 73 1.37 -0.23 -5.04
C LEU A 73 2.32 -1.40 -4.80
N ALA A 74 3.18 -1.68 -5.79
CA ALA A 74 4.25 -2.67 -5.69
C ALA A 74 5.59 -2.04 -6.06
N GLY A 75 6.49 -1.89 -5.09
CA GLY A 75 7.84 -1.35 -5.29
C GLY A 75 8.67 -2.28 -6.16
N GLY A 76 9.00 -3.44 -5.62
CA GLY A 76 9.77 -4.47 -6.33
C GLY A 76 11.16 -4.61 -5.69
N PRO A 77 12.22 -4.96 -6.43
CA PRO A 77 13.56 -4.93 -5.88
C PRO A 77 14.13 -3.51 -5.84
N GLY A 78 14.43 -3.01 -4.64
CA GLY A 78 15.12 -1.73 -4.45
C GLY A 78 14.77 -1.12 -3.12
N ASP A 79 15.29 0.08 -2.83
CA ASP A 79 14.86 0.81 -1.64
C ASP A 79 13.73 1.78 -2.03
N ASP A 80 12.48 1.37 -1.80
CA ASP A 80 11.31 2.07 -2.34
C ASP A 80 10.57 2.94 -1.32
N ILE A 81 9.89 3.98 -1.81
CA ILE A 81 9.00 4.84 -1.03
C ILE A 81 7.58 4.71 -1.59
N LEU A 82 6.66 4.21 -0.76
CA LEU A 82 5.26 4.00 -1.13
C LEU A 82 4.36 4.91 -0.29
N GLU A 83 3.47 5.64 -0.94
CA GLU A 83 2.40 6.42 -0.31
C GLU A 83 1.07 6.05 -0.99
N GLY A 84 0.19 5.37 -0.26
CA GLY A 84 -1.14 4.99 -0.75
C GLY A 84 -2.00 6.23 -0.97
N GLY A 85 -2.17 7.02 0.10
CA GLY A 85 -2.92 8.27 0.05
C GLY A 85 -4.27 8.10 0.72
N ALA A 86 -5.35 8.44 0.03
CA ALA A 86 -6.71 8.35 0.54
C ALA A 86 -7.45 7.14 0.00
N GLY A 87 -7.80 6.20 0.87
CA GLY A 87 -8.61 5.03 0.55
C GLY A 87 -8.09 3.78 1.25
N ASP A 88 -8.51 2.60 0.84
CA ASP A 88 -8.06 1.37 1.49
C ASP A 88 -6.98 0.71 0.64
N ASP A 89 -5.72 1.07 0.85
CA ASP A 89 -4.65 0.71 -0.09
C ASP A 89 -3.93 -0.59 0.27
N ARG A 90 -3.26 -1.17 -0.73
CA ARG A 90 -2.33 -2.28 -0.53
C ARG A 90 -0.95 -1.89 -1.04
N LEU A 91 0.00 -1.81 -0.11
CA LEU A 91 1.38 -1.44 -0.38
C LEU A 91 2.26 -2.68 -0.18
N ASP A 92 2.97 -3.08 -1.24
CA ASP A 92 3.97 -4.15 -1.22
C ASP A 92 5.34 -3.55 -1.54
N GLY A 93 6.22 -3.47 -0.55
CA GLY A 93 7.58 -2.94 -0.75
C GLY A 93 8.39 -3.82 -1.70
N GLY A 94 8.21 -5.13 -1.59
CA GLY A 94 9.02 -6.09 -2.32
C GLY A 94 10.27 -6.48 -1.55
N GLY A 95 11.45 -6.11 -2.03
CA GLY A 95 12.71 -6.54 -1.44
C GLY A 95 13.69 -5.40 -1.25
N ASN A 96 14.56 -5.55 -0.25
CA ASN A 96 15.47 -4.56 0.34
C ASN A 96 14.79 -3.73 1.41
N LEU A 97 14.93 -2.40 1.39
CA LEU A 97 14.46 -1.54 2.47
C LEU A 97 13.40 -0.59 1.96
N ASP A 98 12.17 -0.86 2.39
CA ASP A 98 11.02 -0.11 1.90
C ASP A 98 10.40 0.76 2.99
N VAL A 99 9.90 1.91 2.58
CA VAL A 99 9.27 2.91 3.44
C VAL A 99 7.83 3.16 2.99
N ALA A 100 6.86 2.81 3.83
CA ALA A 100 5.49 3.31 3.68
C ALA A 100 5.37 4.68 4.35
N ARG A 101 4.95 5.70 3.61
CA ARG A 101 4.81 7.08 4.09
C ARG A 101 3.34 7.45 4.27
N PHE A 102 3.06 8.12 5.38
CA PHE A 102 1.74 8.63 5.76
C PHE A 102 1.86 10.12 6.07
N SER A 103 0.85 10.92 5.70
CA SER A 103 0.94 12.38 5.80
C SER A 103 0.68 12.93 7.20
N GLY A 104 -0.01 12.17 8.06
CA GLY A 104 -0.37 12.55 9.43
C GLY A 104 0.70 12.21 10.48
N ALA A 105 0.44 12.62 11.72
CA ALA A 105 1.27 12.24 12.87
C ALA A 105 0.93 10.82 13.33
N PHE A 106 1.87 10.12 13.99
CA PHE A 106 1.62 8.73 14.42
C PHE A 106 0.36 8.57 15.30
N ALA A 107 0.01 9.59 16.10
CA ALA A 107 -1.17 9.58 16.95
C ALA A 107 -2.51 9.57 16.18
N ASP A 108 -2.50 9.91 14.89
CA ASP A 108 -3.68 9.88 14.02
C ASP A 108 -3.94 8.48 13.43
N TYR A 109 -3.11 7.48 13.73
CA TYR A 109 -3.21 6.14 13.16
C TYR A 109 -3.28 5.06 14.24
N SER A 110 -3.96 3.96 13.90
CA SER A 110 -3.94 2.73 14.67
C SER A 110 -3.30 1.61 13.85
N LEU A 111 -2.39 0.86 14.46
CA LEU A 111 -1.64 -0.20 13.80
C LEU A 111 -2.09 -1.55 14.36
N THR A 112 -2.50 -2.45 13.49
CA THR A 112 -3.00 -3.79 13.85
C THR A 112 -2.38 -4.87 12.97
N LEU A 113 -2.40 -6.12 13.43
CA LEU A 113 -1.94 -7.25 12.63
C LEU A 113 -3.15 -8.07 12.18
N VAL A 114 -3.41 -8.14 10.88
CA VAL A 114 -4.51 -8.91 10.29
C VAL A 114 -3.93 -9.93 9.32
N GLY A 115 -4.11 -11.21 9.62
CA GLY A 115 -3.58 -12.30 8.79
C GLY A 115 -2.05 -12.30 8.64
N GLY A 116 -1.31 -11.71 9.59
CA GLY A 116 0.16 -11.61 9.57
C GLY A 116 0.72 -10.36 8.86
N ASN A 117 -0.14 -9.60 8.18
CA ASN A 117 0.21 -8.32 7.57
C ASN A 117 -0.08 -7.19 8.54
N LEU A 118 0.72 -6.13 8.44
CA LEU A 118 0.49 -4.92 9.22
C LEU A 118 -0.58 -4.09 8.52
N THR A 119 -1.62 -3.72 9.25
CA THR A 119 -2.67 -2.83 8.79
C THR A 119 -2.55 -1.51 9.52
N VAL A 120 -2.51 -0.41 8.78
CA VAL A 120 -2.48 0.96 9.29
C VAL A 120 -3.84 1.59 9.01
N SER A 121 -4.59 1.92 10.05
CA SER A 121 -5.91 2.53 9.91
C SER A 121 -5.88 3.97 10.39
N ALA A 122 -6.15 4.90 9.49
CA ALA A 122 -6.30 6.32 9.79
C ALA A 122 -7.53 6.57 10.67
N LEU A 123 -7.37 7.42 11.68
CA LEU A 123 -8.44 7.80 12.62
C LEU A 123 -9.13 9.11 12.22
N SER A 124 -8.43 9.99 11.50
CA SER A 124 -8.86 11.38 11.27
C SER A 124 -8.45 11.97 9.91
N THR A 125 -7.41 11.44 9.25
CA THR A 125 -6.79 12.05 8.05
C THR A 125 -7.56 11.79 6.77
N GLY A 126 -8.48 10.82 6.77
CA GLY A 126 -9.16 10.38 5.56
C GLY A 126 -8.28 9.52 4.65
N GLU A 127 -7.09 9.12 5.11
CA GLU A 127 -6.20 8.22 4.40
C GLU A 127 -6.75 6.79 4.28
N GLY A 128 -7.71 6.40 5.13
CA GLY A 128 -8.38 5.09 5.07
C GLY A 128 -7.60 3.98 5.79
N VAL A 129 -7.75 2.74 5.31
CA VAL A 129 -7.19 1.54 5.94
C VAL A 129 -6.25 0.80 4.99
N ASP A 130 -4.96 0.88 5.29
CA ASP A 130 -3.92 0.36 4.41
C ASP A 130 -3.35 -0.97 4.90
N THR A 131 -3.09 -1.88 3.98
CA THR A 131 -2.44 -3.16 4.24
C THR A 131 -1.03 -3.16 3.69
N LEU A 132 -0.05 -3.38 4.57
CA LEU A 132 1.37 -3.35 4.25
C LEU A 132 1.96 -4.76 4.17
N VAL A 133 2.66 -5.02 3.09
CA VAL A 133 3.38 -6.26 2.81
C VAL A 133 4.83 -5.93 2.48
N SER A 134 5.76 -6.68 3.05
CA SER A 134 7.19 -6.50 2.81
C SER A 134 7.68 -5.06 3.00
N ILE A 135 7.15 -4.34 4.00
CA ILE A 135 7.60 -3.00 4.37
C ILE A 135 8.45 -3.07 5.64
N GLU A 136 9.62 -2.42 5.65
CA GLU A 136 10.54 -2.39 6.78
C GLU A 136 10.33 -1.18 7.68
N ARG A 137 9.90 -0.04 7.12
CA ARG A 137 9.74 1.22 7.86
C ARG A 137 8.43 1.91 7.57
N LEU A 138 7.88 2.54 8.61
CA LEU A 138 6.74 3.44 8.50
C LEU A 138 7.18 4.85 8.82
N GLN A 139 6.97 5.77 7.89
CA GLN A 139 7.25 7.18 8.06
C GLN A 139 5.94 7.95 8.26
N PHE A 140 5.82 8.59 9.41
CA PHE A 140 4.77 9.56 9.73
C PHE A 140 5.37 10.97 9.74
N ALA A 141 4.54 12.01 9.84
CA ALA A 141 4.99 13.39 9.87
C ALA A 141 5.95 13.71 11.04
N ASP A 142 5.82 13.00 12.16
CA ASP A 142 6.57 13.24 13.40
C ASP A 142 7.48 12.08 13.82
N SER A 143 7.35 10.91 13.18
CA SER A 143 7.92 9.65 13.67
C SER A 143 8.37 8.73 12.54
N LEU A 144 9.42 7.95 12.79
CA LEU A 144 9.85 6.84 11.93
C LEU A 144 9.88 5.56 12.75
N LEU A 145 9.09 4.56 12.35
CA LEU A 145 8.98 3.28 13.03
C LEU A 145 9.58 2.16 12.20
N VAL A 146 10.14 1.15 12.87
CA VAL A 146 10.63 -0.08 12.24
C VAL A 146 9.58 -1.16 12.39
N VAL A 147 9.09 -1.70 11.26
CA VAL A 147 7.97 -2.65 11.22
C VAL A 147 8.22 -3.90 12.05
N THR A 148 9.45 -4.43 12.05
CA THR A 148 9.80 -5.59 12.88
C THR A 148 9.58 -5.33 14.37
N GLN A 149 9.89 -4.12 14.85
CA GLN A 149 9.69 -3.74 16.25
C GLN A 149 8.21 -3.52 16.55
N VAL A 150 7.47 -2.92 15.61
CA VAL A 150 6.02 -2.73 15.72
C VAL A 150 5.31 -4.08 15.81
N LYS A 151 5.61 -5.02 14.90
CA LYS A 151 5.02 -6.36 14.91
C LYS A 151 5.34 -7.11 16.21
N ALA A 152 6.56 -7.01 16.71
CA ALA A 152 6.94 -7.61 17.99
C ALA A 152 6.16 -7.00 19.18
N ALA A 153 5.98 -5.68 19.19
CA ALA A 153 5.21 -5.00 20.23
C ALA A 153 3.72 -5.38 20.19
N LEU A 154 3.12 -5.48 19.00
CA LEU A 154 1.73 -5.88 18.83
C LEU A 154 1.49 -7.34 19.23
N ALA A 155 2.44 -8.25 18.96
CA ALA A 155 2.34 -9.65 19.35
C ALA A 155 2.38 -9.85 20.88
N LEU A 156 3.06 -8.97 21.62
CA LEU A 156 3.12 -9.02 23.09
C LEU A 156 1.84 -8.54 23.78
N LEU A 157 0.92 -7.91 23.05
CA LEU A 157 -0.37 -7.45 23.58
C LEU A 157 -1.44 -8.54 23.60
N ASP A 158 -1.16 -9.73 23.06
CA ASP A 158 -2.00 -10.94 23.20
C ASP A 158 -1.36 -11.93 24.19
N PRO A 159 -1.67 -11.83 25.50
CA PRO A 159 -1.09 -12.70 26.52
C PRO A 159 -1.54 -14.18 26.43
N ASP A 160 -2.49 -14.53 25.55
CA ASP A 160 -3.02 -15.90 25.39
C ASP A 160 -2.51 -16.60 24.11
N SER A 161 -1.63 -15.95 23.35
CA SER A 161 -0.99 -16.51 22.15
C SER A 161 0.19 -17.47 22.43
N ALA A 162 0.55 -17.65 23.71
CA ALA A 162 1.43 -18.75 24.11
C ALA A 162 0.72 -20.09 23.86
N PRO A 163 1.39 -21.12 23.32
CA PRO A 163 0.76 -22.43 23.16
C PRO A 163 0.31 -22.92 24.54
N GLN A 164 -1.02 -22.96 24.74
CA GLN A 164 -1.63 -23.60 25.90
C GLN A 164 -1.03 -25.02 26.00
N PRO A 165 -0.47 -25.42 27.16
CA PRO A 165 0.08 -26.76 27.29
C PRO A 165 -1.04 -27.73 26.97
N THR A 166 -0.85 -28.53 25.91
CA THR A 166 -1.75 -29.61 25.49
C THR A 166 -1.66 -30.77 26.50
N GLY A 167 -1.97 -30.48 27.76
CA GLY A 167 -2.09 -31.44 28.84
C GLY A 167 -3.55 -31.82 28.99
N GLY A 168 -3.95 -32.91 28.35
CA GLY A 168 -5.27 -33.49 28.51
C GLY A 168 -5.54 -33.99 29.94
N LEU A 169 -6.77 -33.72 30.37
CA LEU A 169 -7.63 -34.50 31.28
C LEU A 169 -7.40 -34.40 32.80
N HIS A 170 -8.49 -33.94 33.46
CA HIS A 170 -8.88 -34.13 34.86
C HIS A 170 -7.98 -33.43 35.92
N ASP A 171 -8.45 -32.45 36.68
CA ASP A 171 -9.61 -32.55 37.56
C ASP A 171 -10.11 -31.17 38.05
N SER A 172 -11.41 -31.14 38.31
CA SER A 172 -12.19 -30.17 39.10
C SER A 172 -11.42 -29.43 40.20
N PHE A 173 -11.35 -28.09 40.16
CA PHE A 173 -11.54 -27.23 41.34
C PHE A 173 -11.73 -25.76 40.93
N ALA A 174 -12.92 -25.44 40.41
CA ALA A 174 -13.44 -24.08 40.48
C ALA A 174 -13.99 -23.87 41.90
N HIS A 175 -13.23 -23.23 42.79
CA HIS A 175 -13.74 -22.25 43.74
C HIS A 175 -12.61 -21.70 44.64
N HIS A 176 -12.73 -20.41 44.95
CA HIS A 176 -12.24 -19.78 46.17
C HIS A 176 -10.76 -19.31 46.18
N LEU A 177 -10.53 -18.04 45.85
CA LEU A 177 -10.37 -17.00 46.87
C LEU A 177 -10.02 -15.64 46.26
N ALA A 178 -10.85 -14.67 46.57
CA ALA A 178 -10.52 -13.27 46.52
C ALA A 178 -9.47 -12.94 47.61
N GLN A 179 -8.74 -11.84 47.37
CA GLN A 179 -8.13 -10.93 48.35
C GLN A 179 -6.74 -11.24 48.96
N ILE A 180 -5.87 -10.26 48.73
CA ILE A 180 -4.80 -9.68 49.57
C ILE A 180 -3.46 -10.42 49.64
N ALA A 181 -2.46 -9.82 48.98
CA ALA A 181 -1.22 -9.36 49.63
C ALA A 181 -0.69 -8.14 48.86
#